data_AF-A0A0M9VX46-F1
#
_entry.id   AF-A0A0M9VX46-F1
#
_cell.length_a   1.000
_cell.length_b   1.000
_cell.length_c   1.000
_cell.angle_alpha   90.00
_cell.angle_beta   90.00
_cell.angle_gamma   90.00
#
_symmetry.space_group_name_H-M   'P 1'
#
loop_
_entity.id
_entity.type
_entity.pdbx_description
1 polymer ?
#
loop_
_entity_poly.entity_id
_entity_poly.type
_entity_poly.pdbx_seq_one_letter_code
_entity_poly.pdbx_strand_id
1 'polypeptide(L)'
;MSSIKAMEPFADECTEIFIRSMIEMQGEAIDLGMWLQWYAFDVISAITFRRRLGFMEQKRDIENMIHDIAEGFEFTAIVGQIPQTLLSDLLRARTWLAHYIPFLEPRNPLRSVVDFTEHCISEYDRNPPSHESPDLLGWLRESNAKGEAIPQRDLVNQLSNNFLAGSDTTAISLRAVFYYLTRHPKFYRKAQAEVDEADRDGKLSEYITYAESLQLPFL
;
A
#
# COMPACT_ATOMS: atom_id res chain seq x y z
N MET A 1 11.65 4.93 -16.50
CA MET A 1 12.12 5.79 -15.39
C MET A 1 11.37 7.12 -15.27
N SER A 2 10.56 7.54 -16.25
CA SER A 2 9.70 8.73 -16.11
C SER A 2 8.45 8.50 -15.23
N SER A 3 7.96 7.26 -15.15
CA SER A 3 6.74 6.91 -14.40
C SER A 3 6.89 7.04 -12.88
N ILE A 4 8.04 6.64 -12.31
CA ILE A 4 8.29 6.75 -10.86
C ILE A 4 8.34 8.22 -10.43
N LYS A 5 8.98 9.09 -11.21
CA LYS A 5 9.02 10.54 -10.94
C LYS A 5 7.64 11.17 -10.93
N ALA A 6 6.72 10.69 -11.77
CA ALA A 6 5.35 11.19 -11.78
C ALA A 6 4.56 10.80 -10.52
N MET A 7 5.03 9.81 -9.76
CA MET A 7 4.38 9.31 -8.55
C MET A 7 4.94 9.92 -7.26
N GLU A 8 6.11 10.58 -7.30
CA GLU A 8 6.77 11.21 -6.14
C GLU A 8 5.81 12.13 -5.35
N PRO A 9 5.03 13.03 -5.99
CA PRO A 9 4.15 13.95 -5.24
C PRO A 9 3.10 13.25 -4.38
N PHE A 10 2.66 12.03 -4.76
CA PHE A 10 1.69 11.26 -3.98
C PHE A 10 2.32 10.68 -2.70
N ALA A 11 3.60 10.32 -2.76
CA ALA A 11 4.35 9.88 -1.59
C ALA A 11 4.73 11.07 -0.69
N ASP A 12 5.04 12.23 -1.28
CA ASP A 12 5.41 13.45 -0.55
C ASP A 12 4.26 13.92 0.36
N GLU A 13 3.02 13.94 -0.15
CA GLU A 13 1.83 14.30 0.65
C GLU A 13 1.66 13.37 1.86
N CYS A 14 1.86 12.07 1.67
CA CYS A 14 1.81 11.10 2.77
C CYS A 14 2.97 11.30 3.76
N THR A 15 4.15 11.63 3.25
CA THR A 15 5.36 11.89 4.05
C THR A 15 5.18 13.10 4.93
N GLU A 16 4.58 14.17 4.41
CA GLU A 16 4.23 15.37 5.19
C GLU A 16 3.35 15.02 6.40
N ILE A 17 2.28 14.24 6.17
CA ILE A 17 1.34 13.83 7.22
C ILE A 17 2.05 12.96 8.26
N PHE A 18 2.89 12.04 7.81
CA PHE A 18 3.66 11.18 8.70
C PHE A 18 4.60 11.99 9.58
N ILE A 19 5.42 12.86 8.99
CA ILE A 19 6.39 13.71 9.71
C ILE A 19 5.66 14.60 10.71
N ARG A 20 4.60 15.28 10.29
CA ARG A 20 3.79 16.13 11.16
C ARG A 20 3.24 15.35 12.35
N SER A 21 2.70 14.15 12.11
CA SER A 21 2.18 13.28 13.17
C SER A 21 3.28 12.83 14.14
N MET A 22 4.48 12.51 13.64
CA MET A 22 5.63 12.13 14.48
C MET A 22 6.10 13.30 15.37
N ILE A 23 6.10 14.53 14.84
CA ILE A 23 6.44 15.74 15.60
C ILE A 23 5.39 16.03 16.69
N GLU A 24 4.10 15.94 16.35
CA GLU A 24 3.01 16.17 17.30
C GLU A 24 3.04 15.21 18.49
N MET A 25 3.48 13.97 18.28
CA MET A 25 3.57 12.93 19.32
C MET A 25 4.97 12.80 19.92
N GLN A 26 5.83 13.81 19.74
CA GLN A 26 7.19 13.77 20.26
C GLN A 26 7.20 13.60 21.79
N GLY A 27 7.93 12.58 22.26
CA GLY A 27 8.02 12.24 23.69
C GLY A 27 7.01 11.20 24.15
N GLU A 28 6.05 10.82 23.29
CA GLU A 28 5.11 9.73 23.56
C GLU A 28 5.66 8.38 23.06
N ALA A 29 5.25 7.30 23.73
CA ALA A 29 5.53 5.95 23.25
C ALA A 29 4.51 5.57 22.17
N ILE A 30 4.97 5.39 20.94
CA ILE A 30 4.14 5.02 19.80
C ILE A 30 4.53 3.65 19.24
N ASP A 31 3.56 2.94 18.67
CA ASP A 31 3.85 1.77 17.83
C ASP A 31 4.24 2.24 16.43
N LEU A 32 5.54 2.43 16.21
CA LEU A 32 6.07 2.82 14.90
C LEU A 32 5.72 1.79 13.81
N GLY A 33 5.59 0.50 14.16
CA GLY A 33 5.22 -0.52 13.21
C GLY A 33 3.79 -0.33 12.69
N MET A 34 2.86 0.06 13.55
CA MET A 34 1.50 0.41 13.12
C MET A 34 1.50 1.66 12.22
N TRP A 35 2.25 2.70 12.60
CA TRP A 35 2.36 3.92 11.80
C TRP A 35 2.95 3.68 10.40
N LEU A 36 3.96 2.81 10.28
CA LEU A 36 4.54 2.45 8.99
C LEU A 36 3.57 1.63 8.11
N GLN A 37 2.63 0.90 8.71
CA GLN A 37 1.54 0.24 7.98
C GLN A 37 0.57 1.26 7.40
N TRP A 38 0.12 2.19 8.25
CA TRP A 38 -0.77 3.27 7.83
C TRP A 38 -0.17 4.11 6.72
N TYR A 39 1.12 4.46 6.86
CA TYR A 39 1.87 5.16 5.83
C TYR A 39 1.89 4.39 4.51
N ALA A 40 2.24 3.09 4.53
CA ALA A 40 2.30 2.29 3.31
C ALA A 40 0.93 2.16 2.62
N PHE A 41 -0.15 2.00 3.39
CA PHE A 41 -1.53 1.98 2.88
C PHE A 41 -1.92 3.30 2.21
N ASP A 42 -1.65 4.43 2.86
CA ASP A 42 -1.98 5.74 2.31
C ASP A 42 -1.16 6.05 1.05
N VAL A 43 0.13 5.73 1.03
CA VAL A 43 1.02 5.92 -0.15
C VAL A 43 0.55 5.08 -1.34
N ILE A 44 0.33 3.77 -1.16
CA ILE A 44 -0.10 2.93 -2.29
C ILE A 44 -1.48 3.32 -2.79
N SER A 45 -2.38 3.74 -1.89
CA SER A 45 -3.70 4.26 -2.27
C SER A 45 -3.57 5.55 -3.08
N ALA A 46 -2.71 6.49 -2.65
CA ALA A 46 -2.47 7.74 -3.36
C ALA A 46 -1.89 7.50 -4.76
N ILE A 47 -0.91 6.61 -4.88
CA ILE A 47 -0.31 6.25 -6.18
C ILE A 47 -1.30 5.52 -7.09
N THR A 48 -2.17 4.69 -6.53
CA THR A 48 -3.10 3.84 -7.30
C THR A 48 -4.35 4.59 -7.75
N PHE A 49 -4.94 5.40 -6.87
CA PHE A 49 -6.27 5.99 -7.03
C PHE A 49 -6.29 7.51 -6.91
N ARG A 50 -5.14 8.17 -6.70
CA ARG A 50 -5.04 9.61 -6.39
C ARG A 50 -5.85 10.00 -5.14
N ARG A 51 -6.01 9.05 -4.22
CA ARG A 51 -6.78 9.22 -2.99
C ARG A 51 -6.12 8.45 -1.86
N ARG A 52 -5.97 9.10 -0.72
CA ARG A 52 -5.53 8.48 0.53
C ARG A 52 -6.73 7.89 1.28
N LEU A 53 -6.49 6.85 2.05
CA LEU A 53 -7.50 6.23 2.92
C LEU A 53 -7.69 7.05 4.20
N GLY A 54 -6.62 7.70 4.66
CA GLY A 54 -6.59 8.54 5.83
C GLY A 54 -6.35 7.75 7.11
N PHE A 55 -5.57 6.66 7.02
CA PHE A 55 -5.19 5.87 8.20
C PHE A 55 -4.39 6.70 9.19
N MET A 56 -3.44 7.50 8.70
CA MET A 56 -2.57 8.32 9.53
C MET A 56 -3.33 9.44 10.25
N GLU A 57 -4.26 10.13 9.57
CA GLU A 57 -5.03 11.21 10.19
C GLU A 57 -6.05 10.70 11.21
N GLN A 58 -6.70 9.57 10.91
CA GLN A 58 -7.70 8.99 11.81
C GLN A 58 -7.10 8.10 12.89
N LYS A 59 -5.81 7.75 12.77
CA LYS A 59 -5.05 6.91 13.70
C LYS A 59 -5.74 5.58 14.02
N ARG A 60 -6.38 4.96 13.00
CA ARG A 60 -7.18 3.74 13.16
C ARG A 60 -7.21 2.92 11.87
N ASP A 61 -7.58 1.65 12.00
CA ASP A 61 -7.87 0.80 10.86
C ASP A 61 -9.15 1.26 10.15
N ILE A 62 -9.03 1.71 8.91
CA ILE A 62 -10.14 2.19 8.10
C ILE A 62 -10.83 0.99 7.47
N GLU A 63 -12.16 0.91 7.64
CA GLU A 63 -13.00 -0.16 7.09
C GLU A 63 -12.58 -1.58 7.51
N ASN A 64 -11.86 -1.73 8.63
CA ASN A 64 -11.25 -2.98 9.10
C ASN A 64 -10.35 -3.65 8.07
N MET A 65 -9.73 -2.86 7.20
CA MET A 65 -8.99 -3.37 6.04
C MET A 65 -7.73 -4.12 6.44
N ILE A 66 -6.96 -3.61 7.42
CA ILE A 66 -5.77 -4.30 7.92
C ILE A 66 -6.18 -5.63 8.56
N HIS A 67 -7.25 -5.62 9.34
CA HIS A 67 -7.78 -6.82 9.99
C HIS A 67 -8.25 -7.87 8.97
N ASP A 68 -9.08 -7.48 8.00
CA ASP A 68 -9.62 -8.38 6.97
C ASP A 68 -8.49 -9.00 6.12
N ILE A 69 -7.46 -8.22 5.77
CA ILE A 69 -6.29 -8.71 5.04
C ILE A 69 -5.50 -9.73 5.88
N ALA A 70 -5.30 -9.45 7.17
CA ALA A 70 -4.61 -10.37 8.07
C ALA A 70 -5.36 -11.71 8.21
N GLU A 71 -6.68 -11.68 8.38
CA GLU A 71 -7.50 -12.90 8.38
C GLU A 71 -7.38 -13.68 7.06
N GLY A 72 -7.35 -12.97 5.93
CA GLY A 72 -7.11 -13.55 4.61
C GLY A 72 -5.75 -14.24 4.49
N PHE A 73 -4.70 -13.63 5.05
CA PHE A 73 -3.37 -14.23 5.07
C PHE A 73 -3.25 -15.41 6.02
N GLU A 74 -3.88 -15.39 7.19
CA GLU A 74 -3.92 -16.56 8.08
C GLU A 74 -4.60 -17.76 7.40
N PHE A 75 -5.73 -17.51 6.73
CA PHE A 75 -6.42 -18.54 5.97
C PHE A 75 -5.56 -19.09 4.84
N THR A 76 -4.97 -18.22 4.01
CA THR A 76 -4.13 -18.65 2.88
C THR A 76 -2.81 -19.29 3.32
N ALA A 77 -2.25 -18.90 4.46
CA ALA A 77 -1.06 -19.52 5.03
C ALA A 77 -1.31 -20.99 5.42
N ILE A 78 -2.50 -21.32 5.94
CA ILE A 78 -2.89 -22.69 6.27
C ILE A 78 -3.21 -23.48 5.00
N VAL A 79 -4.09 -22.93 4.16
CA VAL A 79 -4.61 -23.62 2.99
C VAL A 79 -3.55 -23.81 1.90
N GLY A 80 -2.61 -22.86 1.80
CA GLY A 80 -1.50 -22.91 0.84
C GLY A 80 -0.49 -24.03 1.09
N GLN A 81 -0.50 -24.66 2.27
CA GLN A 81 0.32 -25.85 2.56
C GLN A 81 -0.32 -27.16 2.07
N ILE A 82 -1.58 -27.14 1.68
CA ILE A 82 -2.31 -28.32 1.22
C ILE A 82 -1.93 -28.62 -0.24
N PRO A 83 -1.60 -29.88 -0.60
CA PRO A 83 -1.34 -30.25 -1.99
C PRO A 83 -2.48 -29.83 -2.91
N GLN A 84 -2.16 -29.25 -4.07
CA GLN A 84 -3.12 -28.63 -4.98
C GLN A 84 -4.28 -29.56 -5.37
N THR A 85 -4.02 -30.85 -5.57
CA THR A 85 -5.05 -31.84 -5.90
C THR A 85 -6.07 -31.99 -4.77
N LEU A 86 -5.59 -32.20 -3.54
CA LEU A 86 -6.43 -32.30 -2.34
C LEU A 86 -7.18 -31.00 -2.06
N LEU A 87 -6.53 -29.86 -2.26
CA LEU A 87 -7.18 -28.55 -2.12
C LEU A 87 -8.30 -28.37 -3.15
N SER A 88 -8.08 -28.75 -4.41
CA SER A 88 -9.09 -28.61 -5.47
C SER A 88 -10.32 -29.48 -5.21
N ASP A 89 -10.12 -30.70 -4.67
CA ASP A 89 -11.21 -31.60 -4.30
C ASP A 89 -11.98 -31.07 -3.08
N LEU A 90 -11.27 -30.54 -2.08
CA LEU A 90 -11.87 -29.92 -0.90
C LEU A 90 -12.70 -28.67 -1.26
N LEU A 91 -12.16 -27.79 -2.12
CA LEU A 91 -12.86 -26.60 -2.59
C LEU A 91 -14.11 -26.97 -3.40
N ARG A 92 -14.02 -27.97 -4.30
CA ARG A 92 -15.19 -28.46 -5.06
C ARG A 92 -16.27 -29.03 -4.15
N ALA A 93 -15.88 -29.88 -3.20
CA ALA A 93 -16.79 -30.45 -2.22
C ALA A 93 -17.46 -29.36 -1.38
N ARG A 94 -16.70 -28.35 -0.97
CA ARG A 94 -17.20 -27.19 -0.23
C ARG A 94 -18.17 -26.34 -1.04
N THR A 95 -17.86 -26.01 -2.30
CA THR A 95 -18.76 -25.23 -3.18
C THR A 95 -20.06 -26.00 -3.45
N TRP A 96 -19.96 -27.32 -3.63
CA TRP A 96 -21.14 -28.19 -3.75
C TRP A 96 -21.99 -28.16 -2.48
N LEU A 97 -21.38 -28.20 -1.30
CA LEU A 97 -22.09 -28.14 -0.02
C LEU A 97 -22.76 -26.78 0.22
N ALA A 98 -22.08 -25.68 -0.13
CA ALA A 98 -22.60 -24.32 0.01
C ALA A 98 -23.84 -24.05 -0.85
N HIS A 99 -23.97 -24.74 -2.00
CA HIS A 99 -25.18 -24.68 -2.83
C HIS A 99 -26.44 -25.14 -2.07
N TYR A 100 -26.30 -26.09 -1.16
CA TYR A 100 -27.43 -26.63 -0.37
C TYR A 100 -27.57 -25.98 1.01
N ILE A 101 -26.52 -25.33 1.53
CA ILE A 101 -26.49 -24.70 2.85
C ILE A 101 -25.85 -23.30 2.72
N PRO A 102 -26.64 -22.26 2.42
CA PRO A 102 -26.13 -20.91 2.13
C PRO A 102 -25.31 -20.26 3.26
N PHE A 103 -25.58 -20.62 4.52
CA PHE A 103 -24.78 -20.13 5.66
C PHE A 103 -23.31 -20.60 5.61
N LEU A 104 -22.97 -21.64 4.85
CA LEU A 104 -21.59 -22.11 4.66
C LEU A 104 -20.84 -21.31 3.58
N GLU A 105 -21.46 -20.30 2.98
CA GLU A 105 -20.81 -19.44 1.99
C GLU A 105 -19.62 -18.69 2.63
N PRO A 106 -18.42 -18.79 2.03
CA PRO A 106 -17.24 -18.11 2.58
C PRO A 106 -17.45 -16.60 2.60
N ARG A 107 -17.12 -15.97 3.74
CA ARG A 107 -16.73 -14.55 3.73
C ARG A 107 -15.48 -14.43 2.85
N ASN A 108 -15.51 -13.52 1.88
CA ASN A 108 -14.32 -13.18 1.11
C ASN A 108 -13.48 -12.19 1.94
N PRO A 109 -12.31 -12.58 2.48
CA PRO A 109 -11.49 -11.70 3.31
C PRO A 109 -10.93 -10.51 2.53
N LEU A 110 -10.89 -10.59 1.19
CA LEU A 110 -10.46 -9.49 0.33
C LEU A 110 -11.63 -8.61 -0.13
N ARG A 111 -12.83 -8.81 0.43
CA ARG A 111 -14.02 -8.07 0.01
C ARG A 111 -13.88 -6.58 0.31
N SER A 112 -13.34 -6.20 1.47
CA SER A 112 -13.08 -4.80 1.82
C SER A 112 -12.13 -4.12 0.82
N VAL A 113 -11.07 -4.81 0.40
CA VAL A 113 -10.15 -4.32 -0.65
C VAL A 113 -10.85 -4.13 -1.99
N VAL A 114 -11.70 -5.08 -2.40
CA VAL A 114 -12.44 -5.00 -3.66
C VAL A 114 -13.48 -3.88 -3.61
N ASP A 115 -14.27 -3.80 -2.53
CA ASP A 115 -15.29 -2.77 -2.35
C ASP A 115 -14.66 -1.37 -2.31
N PHE A 116 -13.53 -1.22 -1.63
CA PHE A 116 -12.75 0.02 -1.63
C PHE A 116 -12.25 0.37 -3.04
N THR A 117 -11.72 -0.61 -3.77
CA THR A 117 -11.26 -0.42 -5.16
C THR A 117 -12.40 0.04 -6.07
N GLU A 118 -13.56 -0.62 -5.99
CA GLU A 118 -14.76 -0.25 -6.75
C GLU A 118 -15.24 1.17 -6.39
N HIS A 119 -15.22 1.52 -5.10
CA HIS A 119 -15.55 2.86 -4.63
C HIS A 119 -14.60 3.91 -5.21
N CYS A 120 -13.29 3.67 -5.14
CA CYS A 120 -12.28 4.56 -5.71
C CYS A 120 -12.45 4.75 -7.23
N ILE A 121 -12.70 3.66 -7.98
CA ILE A 121 -12.96 3.77 -9.42
C ILE A 121 -14.23 4.57 -9.68
N SER A 122 -15.31 4.31 -8.95
CA SER A 122 -16.58 5.04 -9.12
C SER A 122 -16.42 6.54 -8.83
N GLU A 123 -15.65 6.91 -7.82
CA GLU A 123 -15.40 8.30 -7.48
C GLU A 123 -14.51 8.99 -8.53
N TYR A 124 -13.48 8.29 -9.02
CA TYR A 124 -12.62 8.75 -10.11
C TYR A 124 -13.44 9.02 -11.38
N ASP A 125 -14.36 8.11 -11.74
CA ASP A 125 -15.21 8.25 -12.93
C ASP A 125 -16.23 9.40 -12.77
N ARG A 126 -16.67 9.71 -11.54
CA ARG A 126 -17.57 10.84 -11.25
C ARG A 126 -16.84 12.18 -11.30
N ASN A 127 -15.63 12.22 -10.78
CA ASN A 127 -14.82 13.43 -10.63
C ASN A 127 -13.42 13.19 -11.23
N PRO A 128 -13.30 13.09 -12.57
CA PRO A 128 -12.03 12.81 -13.21
C PRO A 128 -11.03 13.95 -12.91
N PRO A 129 -9.81 13.63 -12.44
CA PRO A 129 -8.81 14.64 -12.15
C PRO A 129 -8.38 15.39 -13.42
N SER A 130 -7.92 16.64 -13.26
CA SER A 130 -7.29 17.39 -14.34
C SER A 130 -6.03 16.67 -14.85
N HIS A 131 -5.71 16.83 -16.14
CA HIS A 131 -4.66 16.14 -16.91
C HIS A 131 -3.20 16.28 -16.39
N GLU A 132 -2.99 16.71 -15.15
CA GLU A 132 -1.67 16.81 -14.53
C GLU A 132 -1.33 15.50 -13.81
N SER A 133 -0.48 14.72 -14.50
CA SER A 133 0.15 13.45 -14.10
C SER A 133 -0.78 12.23 -13.90
N PRO A 134 -0.60 11.15 -14.68
CA PRO A 134 -1.42 9.95 -14.53
C PRO A 134 -0.97 9.13 -13.32
N ASP A 135 -1.88 8.96 -12.36
CA ASP A 135 -1.86 7.85 -11.40
C ASP A 135 -2.06 6.50 -12.15
N LEU A 136 -1.93 5.37 -11.44
CA LEU A 136 -2.04 4.06 -12.08
C LEU A 136 -3.41 3.83 -12.74
N LEU A 137 -4.51 4.22 -12.09
CA LEU A 137 -5.86 4.10 -12.64
C LEU A 137 -6.02 4.98 -13.89
N GLY A 138 -5.57 6.23 -13.85
CA GLY A 138 -5.56 7.14 -14.99
C GLY A 138 -4.78 6.57 -16.18
N TRP A 139 -3.59 6.01 -15.93
CA TRP A 139 -2.78 5.37 -16.95
C TRP A 139 -3.48 4.14 -17.58
N LEU A 140 -4.10 3.28 -16.77
CA LEU A 140 -4.85 2.12 -17.27
C LEU A 140 -6.07 2.54 -18.09
N ARG A 141 -6.78 3.61 -17.68
CA ARG A 141 -7.90 4.18 -18.44
C ARG A 141 -7.45 4.74 -19.79
N GLU A 142 -6.32 5.45 -19.82
CA GLU A 142 -5.73 5.95 -21.07
C GLU A 142 -5.31 4.82 -22.01
N SER A 143 -4.73 3.74 -21.49
CA SER A 143 -4.37 2.57 -22.30
C SER A 143 -5.60 1.90 -22.90
N ASN A 144 -6.65 1.73 -22.10
CA ASN A 144 -7.93 1.20 -22.59
C ASN A 144 -8.52 2.06 -23.71
N ALA A 145 -8.47 3.38 -23.59
CA ALA A 145 -8.96 4.31 -24.61
C ALA A 145 -8.15 4.22 -25.92
N LYS A 146 -6.89 3.80 -25.86
CA LYS A 146 -6.00 3.60 -27.02
C LYS A 146 -6.18 2.24 -27.72
N GLY A 147 -7.10 1.39 -27.25
CA GLY A 147 -7.48 0.13 -27.91
C GLY A 147 -7.09 -1.14 -27.15
N GLU A 148 -6.43 -1.03 -25.98
CA GLU A 148 -6.11 -2.15 -25.12
C GLU A 148 -7.24 -2.41 -24.12
N ALA A 149 -8.45 -2.72 -24.59
CA ALA A 149 -9.63 -2.77 -23.72
C ALA A 149 -9.52 -3.82 -22.60
N ILE A 150 -9.18 -3.40 -21.38
CA ILE A 150 -9.23 -4.22 -20.18
C ILE A 150 -10.68 -4.23 -19.65
N PRO A 151 -11.32 -5.41 -19.50
CA PRO A 151 -12.64 -5.52 -18.90
C PRO A 151 -12.68 -4.90 -17.49
N GLN A 152 -13.79 -4.28 -17.11
CA GLN A 152 -13.93 -3.62 -15.79
C GLN A 152 -13.56 -4.54 -14.62
N ARG A 153 -13.95 -5.83 -14.69
CA ARG A 153 -13.59 -6.83 -13.68
C ARG A 153 -12.08 -7.00 -13.55
N ASP A 154 -11.37 -7.04 -14.67
CA ASP A 154 -9.93 -7.26 -14.70
C ASP A 154 -9.18 -5.99 -14.27
N LEU A 155 -9.75 -4.80 -14.53
CA LEU A 155 -9.26 -3.53 -14.00
C LEU A 155 -9.37 -3.48 -12.46
N VAL A 156 -10.54 -3.80 -11.90
CA VAL A 156 -10.74 -3.89 -10.45
C VAL A 156 -9.73 -4.87 -9.84
N ASN A 157 -9.61 -6.07 -10.41
CA ASN A 157 -8.68 -7.08 -9.92
C ASN A 157 -7.22 -6.60 -9.95
N GLN A 158 -6.77 -5.95 -11.03
CA GLN A 158 -5.41 -5.43 -11.11
C GLN A 158 -5.13 -4.34 -10.06
N LEU A 159 -6.05 -3.40 -9.89
CA LEU A 159 -5.90 -2.32 -8.92
C LEU A 159 -5.95 -2.83 -7.48
N SER A 160 -6.87 -3.76 -7.17
CA SER A 160 -6.94 -4.43 -5.87
C SER A 160 -5.65 -5.20 -5.56
N ASN A 161 -5.09 -5.91 -6.53
CA ASN A 161 -3.83 -6.63 -6.35
C ASN A 161 -2.65 -5.68 -6.14
N ASN A 162 -2.57 -4.57 -6.88
CA ASN A 162 -1.53 -3.57 -6.69
C ASN A 162 -1.59 -2.95 -5.29
N PHE A 163 -2.79 -2.59 -4.86
CA PHE A 163 -3.05 -2.02 -3.55
C PHE A 163 -2.70 -2.99 -2.41
N LEU A 164 -3.15 -4.25 -2.50
CA LEU A 164 -2.85 -5.29 -1.52
C LEU A 164 -1.35 -5.62 -1.45
N ALA A 165 -0.72 -5.82 -2.61
CA ALA A 165 0.69 -6.18 -2.67
C ALA A 165 1.61 -5.04 -2.21
N GLY A 166 1.28 -3.79 -2.57
CA GLY A 166 2.12 -2.63 -2.29
C GLY A 166 2.06 -2.16 -0.84
N SER A 167 0.93 -2.33 -0.16
CA SER A 167 0.75 -1.91 1.24
C SER A 167 1.60 -2.76 2.20
N ASP A 168 1.31 -4.06 2.31
CA ASP A 168 1.92 -4.92 3.34
C ASP A 168 3.41 -5.16 3.12
N THR A 169 3.85 -5.36 1.88
CA THR A 169 5.28 -5.62 1.58
C THR A 169 6.16 -4.40 1.85
N THR A 170 5.66 -3.20 1.58
CA THR A 170 6.36 -1.96 1.89
C THR A 170 6.38 -1.72 3.40
N ALA A 171 5.23 -1.90 4.07
CA ALA A 171 5.13 -1.75 5.52
C ALA A 171 6.11 -2.65 6.27
N ILE A 172 6.18 -3.95 5.93
CA ILE A 172 7.09 -4.88 6.59
C ILE A 172 8.56 -4.55 6.29
N SER A 173 8.87 -4.07 5.08
CA SER A 173 10.22 -3.65 4.71
C SER A 173 10.67 -2.43 5.53
N LEU A 174 9.82 -1.40 5.63
CA LEU A 174 10.09 -0.22 6.45
C LEU A 174 10.24 -0.61 7.93
N ARG A 175 9.35 -1.45 8.45
CA ARG A 175 9.43 -1.98 9.82
C ARG A 175 10.77 -2.66 10.08
N ALA A 176 11.22 -3.51 9.15
CA ALA A 176 12.50 -4.20 9.27
C ALA A 176 13.66 -3.19 9.29
N VAL A 177 13.67 -2.22 8.38
CA VAL A 177 14.69 -1.16 8.32
C VAL A 177 14.78 -0.42 9.65
N PHE A 178 13.67 0.12 10.16
CA PHE A 178 13.66 0.85 11.43
C PHE A 178 13.99 -0.05 12.63
N TYR A 179 13.52 -1.29 12.64
CA TYR A 179 13.85 -2.26 13.69
C TYR A 179 15.36 -2.52 13.75
N TYR A 180 16.01 -2.81 12.62
CA TYR A 180 17.45 -3.06 12.60
C TYR A 180 18.26 -1.79 12.89
N LEU A 181 17.87 -0.63 12.37
CA LEU A 181 18.56 0.64 12.67
C LEU A 181 18.52 0.95 14.17
N THR A 182 17.34 0.90 14.80
CA THR A 182 17.18 1.20 16.24
C THR A 182 17.90 0.21 17.15
N ARG A 183 18.02 -1.06 16.73
CA ARG A 183 18.76 -2.10 17.46
C ARG A 183 20.28 -2.00 17.29
N HIS A 184 20.76 -1.28 16.28
CA HIS A 184 22.18 -1.14 15.99
C HIS A 184 22.60 0.35 15.91
N PRO A 185 22.85 1.00 17.07
CA PRO A 185 23.14 2.44 17.14
C PRO A 185 24.29 2.92 16.26
N LYS A 186 25.28 2.05 15.98
CA LYS A 186 26.38 2.34 15.06
C LYS A 186 25.88 2.59 13.63
N PHE A 187 24.96 1.76 13.14
CA PHE A 187 24.40 1.89 11.79
C PHE A 187 23.37 3.02 11.73
N TYR A 188 22.57 3.20 12.80
CA TYR A 188 21.68 4.35 12.93
C TYR A 188 22.45 5.67 12.76
N ARG A 189 23.50 5.88 13.57
CA ARG A 189 24.30 7.11 13.50
C ARG A 189 24.99 7.29 12.16
N LYS A 190 25.35 6.20 11.49
CA LYS A 190 25.95 6.27 10.14
C LYS A 190 24.93 6.71 9.10
N ALA A 191 23.72 6.14 9.08
CA ALA A 191 22.64 6.57 8.20
C ALA A 191 22.27 8.03 8.45
N GLN A 192 22.10 8.40 9.72
CA GLN A 192 21.79 9.78 10.09
C GLN A 192 22.89 10.75 9.63
N ALA A 193 24.17 10.42 9.86
CA ALA A 193 25.27 11.28 9.45
C ALA A 193 25.35 11.47 7.93
N GLU A 194 25.04 10.44 7.14
CA GLU A 194 24.99 10.54 5.68
C GLU A 194 23.89 11.49 5.21
N VAL A 195 22.69 11.39 5.78
CA VAL A 195 21.57 12.30 5.50
C VAL A 195 21.90 13.73 5.94
N ASP A 196 22.40 13.91 7.16
CA ASP A 196 22.76 15.23 7.70
C ASP A 196 23.87 15.92 6.89
N GLU A 197 24.82 15.15 6.34
CA GLU A 197 25.88 15.68 5.48
C GLU A 197 25.34 16.11 4.11
N ALA A 198 24.50 15.29 3.48
CA ALA A 198 23.88 15.65 2.21
C ALA A 198 22.95 16.87 2.32
N ASP A 199 22.21 16.99 3.43
CA ASP A 199 21.36 18.17 3.71
C ASP A 199 22.21 19.44 3.90
N ARG A 200 23.27 19.39 4.72
CA ARG A 200 24.19 20.52 4.91
C ARG A 200 24.86 20.98 3.61
N ASP A 201 25.12 20.06 2.70
CA ASP A 201 25.70 20.35 1.38
C ASP A 201 24.67 20.92 0.39
N GLY A 202 23.39 21.04 0.77
CA GLY A 202 22.31 21.51 -0.09
C GLY A 202 21.97 20.55 -1.22
N LYS A 203 22.22 19.24 -1.03
CA LYS A 203 21.97 18.19 -2.03
C LYS A 203 20.59 17.55 -1.91
N LEU A 204 19.85 17.86 -0.84
CA LEU A 204 18.55 17.28 -0.55
C LEU A 204 17.46 18.36 -0.65
N SER A 205 16.35 17.99 -1.27
CA SER A 205 15.12 18.78 -1.27
C SER A 205 14.32 18.55 0.02
N GLU A 206 13.28 19.37 0.27
CA GLU A 206 12.39 19.20 1.44
C GLU A 206 11.78 17.80 1.50
N TYR A 207 11.30 17.31 0.35
CA TYR A 207 10.96 15.91 0.12
C TYR A 207 12.01 15.30 -0.80
N ILE A 208 12.63 14.19 -0.35
CA ILE A 208 13.75 13.57 -1.05
C ILE A 208 13.27 12.93 -2.35
N THR A 209 13.78 13.44 -3.47
CA THR A 209 13.48 12.86 -4.78
C THR A 209 14.21 11.54 -4.97
N TYR A 210 13.71 10.69 -5.87
CA TYR A 210 14.37 9.45 -6.25
C TYR A 210 15.80 9.67 -6.78
N ALA A 211 16.06 10.80 -7.44
CA ALA A 211 17.39 11.11 -7.95
C ALA A 211 18.39 11.42 -6.81
N GLU A 212 17.92 12.11 -5.77
CA GLU A 212 18.71 12.46 -4.58
C GLU A 212 18.94 11.22 -3.70
N SER A 213 17.93 10.35 -3.55
CA SER A 213 18.08 9.12 -2.76
C SER A 213 19.16 8.19 -3.31
N LEU A 214 19.37 8.16 -4.63
CA LEU A 214 20.46 7.39 -5.26
C LEU A 214 21.86 7.93 -4.96
N GLN A 215 21.99 9.13 -4.39
CA GLN A 215 23.26 9.72 -3.98
C GLN A 215 23.64 9.37 -2.52
N LEU A 216 22.81 8.62 -1.81
CA LEU A 216 23.03 8.19 -0.42
C LEU A 216 23.46 6.71 -0.41
N PRO A 217 24.75 6.37 -0.59
CA PRO A 217 25.20 5.00 -0.85
C PRO A 217 25.08 4.03 0.33
N PHE A 218 24.92 4.53 1.56
CA PHE A 218 24.69 3.65 2.71
C PHE A 218 23.21 3.32 2.92
N LEU A 219 22.30 4.20 2.51
CA LEU A 219 20.85 4.01 2.56
C LEU A 219 20.28 3.22 1.37
#